data_AF-A0AAD3TTG9-F1
#
_entry.id   AF-A0AAD3TTG9-F1
#
_cell.length_a   1.000
_cell.length_b   1.000
_cell.length_c   1.000
_cell.angle_alpha   90.00
_cell.angle_beta   90.00
_cell.angle_gamma   90.00
#
_symmetry.space_group_name_H-M   'P 1'
#
loop_
_entity.id
_entity.type
_entity.pdbx_description
1 polymer ?
#
loop_
_entity_poly.entity_id
_entity_poly.type
_entity_poly.pdbx_seq_one_letter_code
_entity_poly.pdbx_strand_id
1 'polypeptide(L)'
;MRHLFLLLVLALLGPAVADTEIVNARIPLPPSQLPDAKLTPIAAGQRETYTLSSNDTDVYFFASLQEGSWTARISWPASTPTRFQLTPLAHPDGAVFHVNASALSPRVPYFNPEGKRDSDFETTFHILVEPLLLGVVPRTAVSAVGAIVVCVGVAVLVASRFLRALQGFVRRIDEEELKGPEGSKDE
;
A
#
# COMPACT_ATOMS: atom_id res chain seq x y z
N MET A 1 25.03 -14.03 0.98
CA MET A 1 24.62 -12.78 0.31
C MET A 1 23.56 -13.00 -0.79
N ARG A 2 23.72 -13.96 -1.70
CA ARG A 2 22.80 -14.20 -2.83
C ARG A 2 21.33 -14.45 -2.44
N HIS A 3 21.07 -15.21 -1.37
CA HIS A 3 19.71 -15.48 -0.89
C HIS A 3 19.04 -14.26 -0.23
N LEU A 4 19.83 -13.40 0.41
CA LEU A 4 19.33 -12.17 1.05
C LEU A 4 18.91 -11.14 0.01
N PHE A 5 19.71 -10.99 -1.06
CA PHE A 5 19.39 -10.13 -2.20
C PHE A 5 18.13 -10.60 -2.94
N LEU A 6 17.98 -11.92 -3.14
CA LEU A 6 16.78 -12.50 -3.76
C LEU A 6 15.52 -12.22 -2.91
N LEU A 7 15.61 -12.36 -1.58
CA LEU A 7 14.51 -12.04 -0.66
C LEU A 7 14.16 -10.55 -0.68
N LEU A 8 15.15 -9.67 -0.78
CA LEU A 8 14.95 -8.22 -0.89
C LEU A 8 14.23 -7.86 -2.20
N VAL A 9 14.67 -8.45 -3.33
CA VAL A 9 14.07 -8.21 -4.65
C VAL A 9 12.64 -8.76 -4.73
N LEU A 10 12.37 -9.95 -4.17
CA LEU A 10 11.01 -10.50 -4.08
C LEU A 10 10.09 -9.67 -3.19
N ALA A 11 10.61 -9.10 -2.09
CA ALA A 11 9.85 -8.22 -1.22
C ALA A 11 9.48 -6.87 -1.87
N LEU A 12 10.32 -6.37 -2.79
CA LEU A 12 10.13 -5.08 -3.48
C LEU A 12 9.25 -5.17 -4.75
N LEU A 13 9.13 -6.34 -5.37
CA LEU A 13 8.38 -6.53 -6.63
C LEU A 13 6.87 -6.72 -6.46
N GLY A 14 6.38 -6.93 -5.23
CA GLY A 14 4.99 -7.33 -4.96
C GLY A 14 3.90 -6.25 -5.05
N PRO A 15 4.12 -4.99 -4.62
CA PRO A 15 2.99 -4.07 -4.40
C PRO A 15 3.01 -2.87 -5.36
N ALA A 16 2.68 -3.02 -6.65
CA ALA A 16 2.65 -1.84 -7.53
C ALA A 16 1.77 -1.96 -8.79
N VAL A 17 0.52 -2.42 -8.69
CA VAL A 17 -0.40 -2.39 -9.88
C VAL A 17 -1.85 -1.95 -9.55
N ALA A 18 -2.15 -1.60 -8.30
CA ALA A 18 -3.49 -1.19 -7.91
C ALA A 18 -3.50 0.26 -7.43
N ASP A 19 -4.48 1.02 -7.91
CA ASP A 19 -4.86 2.28 -7.29
C ASP A 19 -5.62 1.98 -6.01
N THR A 20 -5.44 2.81 -4.99
CA THR A 20 -6.04 2.58 -3.67
C THR A 20 -6.52 3.87 -3.03
N GLU A 21 -7.68 3.79 -2.39
CA GLU A 21 -8.17 4.81 -1.48
C GLU A 21 -8.22 4.22 -0.06
N ILE A 22 -7.76 4.99 0.92
CA ILE A 22 -7.66 4.54 2.31
C ILE A 22 -8.26 5.62 3.20
N VAL A 23 -9.17 5.23 4.08
CA VAL A 23 -9.75 6.11 5.10
C VAL A 23 -9.62 5.47 6.46
N ASN A 24 -9.08 6.24 7.40
CA ASN A 24 -8.98 5.84 8.79
C ASN A 24 -10.19 6.39 9.56
N ALA A 25 -10.82 5.54 10.35
CA ALA A 25 -11.97 5.85 11.17
C ALA A 25 -11.69 5.49 12.63
N ARG A 26 -12.28 6.26 13.55
CA ARG A 26 -12.33 5.90 14.97
C ARG A 26 -13.78 5.71 15.36
N ILE A 27 -14.07 4.56 15.98
CA ILE A 27 -15.40 4.19 16.47
C ILE A 27 -15.46 4.54 17.97
N PRO A 28 -16.51 5.22 18.44
CA PRO A 28 -17.68 5.66 17.68
C PRO A 28 -17.39 6.86 16.75
N LEU A 29 -18.05 6.87 15.60
CA LEU A 29 -18.00 7.99 14.65
C LEU A 29 -18.89 9.14 15.13
N PRO A 30 -18.59 10.39 14.72
CA PRO A 30 -19.50 11.51 14.94
C PRO A 30 -20.89 11.23 14.34
N PRO A 31 -21.98 11.63 15.00
CA PRO A 31 -23.33 11.40 14.47
C PRO A 31 -23.47 11.93 13.04
N SER A 32 -23.94 11.08 12.14
CA SER A 32 -24.23 11.43 10.75
C SER A 32 -25.62 10.93 10.38
N GLN A 33 -26.31 11.68 9.53
CA GLN A 33 -27.58 11.22 8.98
C GLN A 33 -27.29 10.10 7.98
N LEU A 34 -27.73 8.89 8.31
CA LEU A 34 -27.66 7.78 7.38
C LEU A 34 -28.83 7.87 6.39
N PRO A 35 -28.58 7.77 5.08
CA PRO A 35 -29.67 7.70 4.11
C PRO A 35 -30.45 6.39 4.26
N ASP A 36 -31.72 6.39 3.85
CA ASP A 36 -32.53 5.17 3.70
C ASP A 36 -32.08 4.42 2.45
N ALA A 37 -30.89 3.81 2.54
CA ALA A 37 -30.23 3.09 1.47
C ALA A 37 -30.04 1.63 1.86
N LYS A 38 -30.02 0.75 0.85
CA LYS A 38 -29.72 -0.66 1.06
C LYS A 38 -28.28 -0.81 1.54
N LEU A 39 -28.11 -1.34 2.75
CA LEU A 39 -26.81 -1.62 3.34
C LEU A 39 -26.34 -3.02 2.93
N THR A 40 -25.13 -3.08 2.38
CA THR A 40 -24.46 -4.35 2.06
C THR A 40 -23.56 -4.73 3.24
N PRO A 41 -23.80 -5.87 3.92
CA PRO A 41 -22.98 -6.26 5.05
C PRO A 41 -21.58 -6.67 4.58
N ILE A 42 -20.55 -6.20 5.28
CA ILE A 42 -19.16 -6.61 5.04
C ILE A 42 -18.51 -7.10 6.33
N ALA A 43 -17.63 -8.10 6.21
CA ALA A 43 -16.92 -8.67 7.35
C ALA A 43 -15.57 -7.98 7.61
N ALA A 44 -15.31 -7.64 8.87
CA ALA A 44 -14.02 -7.11 9.29
C ALA A 44 -12.88 -8.12 8.99
N GLY A 45 -11.81 -7.64 8.37
CA GLY A 45 -10.62 -8.42 8.01
C GLY A 45 -10.77 -9.25 6.73
N GLN A 46 -11.93 -9.24 6.08
CA GLN A 46 -12.15 -9.93 4.82
C GLN A 46 -12.13 -8.96 3.64
N ARG A 47 -11.47 -9.39 2.55
CA ARG A 47 -11.46 -8.67 1.29
C ARG A 47 -12.65 -9.12 0.47
N GLU A 48 -13.54 -8.19 0.17
CA GLU A 48 -14.72 -8.45 -0.65
C GLU A 48 -14.59 -7.72 -1.98
N THR A 49 -15.21 -8.26 -3.02
CA THR A 49 -15.08 -7.77 -4.40
C THR A 49 -16.44 -7.32 -4.91
N TYR A 50 -16.48 -6.10 -5.44
CA TYR A 50 -17.69 -5.47 -5.92
C TYR A 50 -17.42 -4.78 -7.26
N THR A 51 -18.44 -4.61 -8.07
CA THR A 51 -18.37 -3.89 -9.34
C THR A 51 -19.35 -2.74 -9.30
N LEU A 52 -18.87 -1.53 -9.57
CA LEU A 52 -19.72 -0.35 -9.80
C LEU A 52 -19.64 0.04 -11.26
N SER A 53 -20.69 0.70 -11.73
CA SER A 53 -20.79 1.17 -13.11
C SER A 53 -21.38 2.56 -13.16
N SER A 54 -21.41 3.19 -14.33
CA SER A 54 -22.04 4.51 -14.48
C SER A 54 -23.55 4.53 -14.16
N ASN A 55 -24.21 3.37 -14.16
CA ASN A 55 -25.62 3.26 -13.76
C ASN A 55 -25.81 3.03 -12.25
N ASP A 56 -24.75 2.61 -11.56
CA ASP A 56 -24.74 2.30 -10.13
C ASP A 56 -23.41 2.79 -9.55
N THR A 57 -23.39 4.06 -9.18
CA THR A 57 -22.19 4.79 -8.78
C THR A 57 -22.03 4.90 -7.27
N ASP A 58 -23.07 4.54 -6.51
CA ASP A 58 -23.15 4.74 -5.07
C ASP A 58 -23.55 3.45 -4.36
N VAL A 59 -22.73 3.03 -3.40
CA VAL A 59 -23.03 1.84 -2.57
C VAL A 59 -22.68 2.12 -1.11
N TYR A 60 -23.46 1.51 -0.22
CA TYR A 60 -23.33 1.65 1.22
C TYR A 60 -22.98 0.28 1.82
N PHE A 61 -21.85 0.21 2.51
CA PHE A 61 -21.41 -1.01 3.19
C PHE A 61 -21.54 -0.88 4.70
N PHE A 62 -22.21 -1.82 5.35
CA PHE A 62 -22.29 -1.88 6.80
C PHE A 62 -21.26 -2.84 7.36
N ALA A 63 -20.45 -2.37 8.30
CA ALA A 63 -19.53 -3.19 9.08
C ALA A 63 -19.91 -3.11 10.56
N SER A 64 -20.16 -4.27 11.17
CA SER A 64 -20.28 -4.36 12.63
C SER A 64 -18.87 -4.28 13.24
N LEU A 65 -18.56 -3.13 13.84
CA LEU A 65 -17.23 -2.81 14.35
C LEU A 65 -17.30 -2.51 15.84
N GLN A 66 -16.30 -2.99 16.57
CA GLN A 66 -16.11 -2.64 17.97
C GLN A 66 -15.45 -1.26 18.09
N GLU A 67 -15.57 -0.65 19.27
CA GLU A 67 -14.88 0.59 19.60
C GLU A 67 -13.36 0.46 19.36
N GLY A 68 -12.76 1.48 18.76
CA GLY A 68 -11.35 1.46 18.41
C GLY A 68 -11.01 2.20 17.13
N SER A 69 -9.78 2.02 16.67
CA SER A 69 -9.28 2.61 15.43
C SER A 69 -9.31 1.57 14.31
N TRP A 70 -9.87 1.96 13.18
CA TRP A 70 -10.09 1.10 12.02
C TRP A 70 -9.61 1.81 10.76
N THR A 71 -9.29 1.04 9.75
CA THR A 71 -9.00 1.54 8.40
C THR A 71 -9.86 0.79 7.41
N ALA A 72 -10.47 1.54 6.51
CA ALA A 72 -11.19 1.02 5.37
C ALA A 72 -10.38 1.35 4.13
N ARG A 73 -10.14 0.33 3.30
CA ARG A 73 -9.36 0.44 2.07
C ARG A 73 -10.19 -0.05 0.91
N ILE A 74 -10.18 0.74 -0.15
CA ILE A 74 -10.64 0.36 -1.47
C ILE A 74 -9.43 0.24 -2.39
N SER A 75 -9.40 -0.80 -3.22
CA SER A 75 -8.36 -1.00 -4.23
C SER A 75 -8.96 -1.45 -5.55
N TRP A 76 -8.51 -0.88 -6.67
CA TRP A 76 -8.98 -1.23 -8.01
C TRP A 76 -7.83 -1.27 -9.02
N PRO A 77 -8.01 -1.93 -10.18
CA PRO A 77 -6.99 -1.97 -11.22
C PRO A 77 -6.70 -0.58 -11.80
N ALA A 78 -5.42 -0.23 -11.94
CA ALA A 78 -5.01 1.01 -12.60
C ALA A 78 -5.41 1.07 -14.10
N SER A 79 -5.73 -0.08 -14.70
CA SER A 79 -6.22 -0.17 -16.09
C SER A 79 -7.63 0.41 -16.29
N THR A 80 -8.38 0.63 -15.22
CA THR A 80 -9.73 1.20 -15.24
C THR A 80 -9.73 2.51 -14.45
N PRO A 81 -9.48 3.66 -15.10
CA PRO A 81 -9.33 4.95 -14.41
C PRO A 81 -10.69 5.41 -13.87
N THR A 82 -10.91 5.11 -12.59
CA THR A 82 -12.11 5.42 -11.83
C THR A 82 -11.71 6.10 -10.53
N ARG A 83 -12.37 7.21 -10.23
CA ARG A 83 -12.21 7.95 -8.98
C ARG A 83 -13.19 7.37 -8.00
N PHE A 84 -12.65 6.75 -6.96
CA PHE A 84 -13.43 6.38 -5.78
C PHE A 84 -13.40 7.52 -4.77
N GLN A 85 -14.46 7.61 -3.97
CA GLN A 85 -14.53 8.37 -2.74
C GLN A 85 -15.15 7.50 -1.65
N LEU A 86 -14.45 7.36 -0.53
CA LEU A 86 -14.86 6.58 0.62
C LEU A 86 -15.18 7.51 1.80
N THR A 87 -16.42 7.46 2.30
CA THR A 87 -16.86 8.28 3.44
C THR A 87 -17.41 7.41 4.56
N PRO A 88 -16.84 7.47 5.78
CA PRO A 88 -17.38 6.77 6.93
C PRO A 88 -18.54 7.55 7.56
N LEU A 89 -19.63 6.86 7.85
CA LEU A 89 -20.85 7.35 8.47
C LEU A 89 -21.13 6.55 9.76
N ALA A 90 -21.60 7.24 10.79
CA ALA A 90 -21.95 6.64 12.06
C ALA A 90 -23.17 5.71 11.94
N HIS A 91 -23.11 4.58 12.64
CA HIS A 91 -24.20 3.64 12.80
C HIS A 91 -24.23 3.14 14.27
N PRO A 92 -25.40 2.92 14.89
CA PRO A 92 -25.48 2.48 16.29
C PRO A 92 -24.63 1.24 16.61
N ASP A 93 -24.64 0.25 15.70
CA ASP A 93 -23.96 -1.04 15.89
C ASP A 93 -22.62 -1.17 15.14
N GLY A 94 -22.02 -0.05 14.69
CA GLY A 94 -20.75 -0.08 13.96
C GLY A 94 -20.51 1.15 13.08
N ALA A 95 -20.21 0.93 11.80
CA ALA A 95 -20.00 1.99 10.82
C ALA A 95 -20.60 1.63 9.46
N VAL A 96 -21.05 2.65 8.73
CA VAL A 96 -21.39 2.54 7.32
C VAL A 96 -20.32 3.23 6.49
N PHE A 97 -19.86 2.58 5.44
CA PHE A 97 -18.93 3.12 4.47
C PHE A 97 -19.68 3.43 3.19
N HIS A 98 -19.88 4.71 2.92
CA HIS A 98 -20.41 5.18 1.64
C HIS A 98 -19.27 5.21 0.62
N VAL A 99 -19.47 4.52 -0.49
CA VAL A 99 -18.53 4.47 -1.61
C VAL A 99 -19.20 5.08 -2.82
N ASN A 100 -18.60 6.16 -3.32
CA ASN A 100 -18.98 6.78 -4.59
C ASN A 100 -17.89 6.51 -5.63
N ALA A 101 -18.28 6.17 -6.85
CA ALA A 101 -17.39 5.94 -7.98
C ALA A 101 -17.74 6.86 -9.15
N SER A 102 -16.73 7.44 -9.78
CA SER A 102 -16.90 8.33 -10.92
C SER A 102 -15.77 8.16 -11.94
N ALA A 103 -16.05 8.50 -13.20
CA ALA A 103 -15.05 8.51 -14.25
C ALA A 103 -13.87 9.47 -13.94
N LEU A 104 -12.62 9.03 -14.09
CA LEU A 104 -11.47 9.95 -14.05
C LEU A 104 -11.44 10.85 -15.31
N SER A 105 -11.09 12.13 -15.15
CA SER A 105 -10.94 13.14 -16.22
C SER A 105 -9.49 13.62 -16.28
N PRO A 106 -8.94 14.01 -17.46
CA PRO A 106 -9.57 14.11 -18.77
C PRO A 106 -9.54 12.80 -19.55
N ARG A 107 -10.63 12.48 -20.27
CA ARG A 107 -10.68 11.34 -21.20
C ARG A 107 -10.12 11.78 -22.55
N VAL A 108 -9.13 11.05 -23.06
CA VAL A 108 -8.68 11.22 -24.44
C VAL A 108 -9.79 10.63 -25.32
N PRO A 109 -10.43 11.40 -26.22
CA PRO A 109 -11.45 10.86 -27.12
C PRO A 109 -10.77 9.85 -28.05
N TYR A 110 -10.95 8.57 -27.75
CA TYR A 110 -10.56 7.49 -28.64
C TYR A 110 -11.78 7.10 -29.48
N PHE A 111 -11.56 6.79 -30.76
CA PHE A 111 -12.63 6.33 -31.63
C PHE A 111 -13.27 5.07 -31.04
N ASN A 112 -14.52 5.18 -30.60
CA ASN A 112 -15.26 4.08 -30.00
C ASN A 112 -16.19 3.42 -31.04
N PRO A 113 -15.77 2.31 -31.69
CA PRO A 113 -16.61 1.61 -32.65
C PRO A 113 -17.82 0.92 -32.01
N GLU A 114 -17.87 0.80 -30.67
CA GLU A 114 -18.96 0.15 -29.94
C GLU A 114 -20.07 1.13 -29.49
N GLY A 115 -19.91 2.43 -29.71
CA GLY A 115 -20.93 3.44 -29.39
C GLY A 115 -21.23 3.63 -27.89
N LYS A 116 -20.42 3.07 -26.98
CA LYS A 116 -20.52 3.34 -25.54
C LYS A 116 -20.21 4.81 -25.27
N ARG A 117 -20.97 5.45 -24.38
CA ARG A 117 -20.72 6.88 -24.10
C ARG A 117 -19.38 7.01 -23.38
N ASP A 118 -18.67 8.10 -23.63
CA ASP A 118 -17.45 8.43 -22.90
C ASP A 118 -17.66 8.59 -21.38
N SER A 119 -18.91 8.58 -20.88
CA SER A 119 -19.25 8.56 -19.46
C SER A 119 -19.28 7.17 -18.84
N ASP A 120 -19.26 6.12 -19.66
CA ASP A 120 -19.52 4.77 -19.21
C ASP A 120 -18.23 4.21 -18.60
N PHE A 121 -18.33 3.73 -17.36
CA PHE A 121 -17.30 2.96 -16.68
C PHE A 121 -17.95 1.73 -16.05
N GLU A 122 -17.15 0.68 -15.95
CA GLU A 122 -17.44 -0.51 -15.15
C GLU A 122 -16.12 -0.86 -14.46
N THR A 123 -16.12 -0.86 -13.14
CA THR A 123 -14.88 -1.04 -12.38
C THR A 123 -15.11 -1.96 -11.21
N THR A 124 -14.43 -3.10 -11.27
CA THR A 124 -14.29 -4.00 -10.14
C THR A 124 -13.29 -3.41 -9.14
N PHE A 125 -13.70 -3.32 -7.89
CA PHE A 125 -12.86 -2.91 -6.78
C PHE A 125 -12.96 -3.91 -5.64
N HIS A 126 -12.05 -3.78 -4.70
CA HIS A 126 -12.07 -4.55 -3.48
C HIS A 126 -12.15 -3.64 -2.28
N ILE A 127 -12.99 -3.99 -1.33
CA ILE A 127 -13.11 -3.32 -0.03
C ILE A 127 -12.56 -4.22 1.07
N LEU A 128 -11.84 -3.63 2.01
CA LEU A 128 -11.34 -4.28 3.21
C LEU A 128 -11.46 -3.29 4.38
N VAL A 129 -12.00 -3.76 5.50
CA VAL A 129 -12.01 -3.01 6.76
C VAL A 129 -11.21 -3.77 7.79
N GLU A 130 -10.20 -3.15 8.38
CA GLU A 130 -9.31 -3.82 9.34
C GLU A 130 -8.96 -2.92 10.54
N PRO A 131 -8.71 -3.53 11.72
CA PRO A 131 -8.33 -2.75 12.89
C PRO A 131 -6.91 -2.20 12.73
N LEU A 132 -6.70 -0.98 13.22
CA LEU A 132 -5.39 -0.34 13.30
C LEU A 132 -4.73 -0.70 14.64
N LEU A 133 -3.61 -1.40 14.57
CA LEU A 133 -2.73 -1.61 15.72
C LEU A 133 -2.07 -0.29 16.10
N LEU A 134 -2.16 0.06 17.39
CA LEU A 134 -1.66 1.32 17.93
C LEU A 134 -2.21 2.57 17.22
N GLY A 135 -3.34 2.44 16.51
CA GLY A 135 -3.95 3.53 15.75
C GLY A 135 -3.20 3.96 14.49
N VAL A 136 -2.18 3.22 14.07
CA VAL A 136 -1.32 3.59 12.92
C VAL A 136 -1.16 2.46 11.92
N VAL A 137 -0.98 1.21 12.37
CA VAL A 137 -0.58 0.11 11.51
C VAL A 137 -1.76 -0.82 11.25
N PRO A 138 -2.22 -0.98 10.00
CA PRO A 138 -3.23 -1.99 9.67
C PRO A 138 -2.73 -3.38 10.02
N ARG A 139 -3.61 -4.25 10.53
CA ARG A 139 -3.21 -5.61 10.95
C ARG A 139 -2.53 -6.40 9.83
N THR A 140 -2.97 -6.24 8.58
CA THR A 140 -2.34 -6.91 7.42
C THR A 140 -0.95 -6.37 7.08
N ALA A 141 -0.61 -5.15 7.50
CA ALA A 141 0.69 -4.52 7.23
C ALA A 141 1.79 -4.92 8.23
N VAL A 142 1.46 -5.63 9.32
CA VAL A 142 2.42 -5.99 10.37
C VAL A 142 3.60 -6.81 9.85
N SER A 143 3.34 -7.78 8.98
CA SER A 143 4.39 -8.61 8.39
C SER A 143 5.34 -7.79 7.51
N ALA A 144 4.79 -6.86 6.73
CA ALA A 144 5.56 -5.96 5.88
C ALA A 144 6.43 -5.01 6.72
N VAL A 145 5.85 -4.40 7.77
CA VAL A 145 6.61 -3.55 8.70
C VAL A 145 7.72 -4.34 9.38
N GLY A 146 7.45 -5.56 9.85
CA GLY A 146 8.46 -6.44 10.42
C GLY A 146 9.59 -6.76 9.44
N ALA A 147 9.26 -7.07 8.19
CA ALA A 147 10.24 -7.31 7.13
C ALA A 147 11.12 -6.09 6.86
N ILE A 148 10.53 -4.88 6.83
CA ILE A 148 11.27 -3.62 6.66
C ILE A 148 12.28 -3.44 7.81
N VAL A 149 11.83 -3.61 9.06
CA VAL A 149 12.71 -3.48 10.24
C VAL A 149 13.88 -4.46 10.17
N VAL A 150 13.63 -5.71 9.80
CA VAL A 150 14.69 -6.72 9.61
C VAL A 150 15.66 -6.30 8.50
N CYS A 151 15.15 -5.83 7.35
CA CYS A 151 15.99 -5.40 6.23
C CYS A 151 16.89 -4.23 6.63
N VAL A 152 16.34 -3.22 7.32
CA VAL A 152 17.10 -2.07 7.83
C VAL A 152 18.16 -2.52 8.83
N GLY A 153 17.80 -3.38 9.79
CA GLY A 153 18.74 -3.91 10.78
C GLY A 153 19.91 -4.65 10.13
N VAL A 154 19.63 -5.48 9.13
CA VAL A 154 20.67 -6.19 8.36
C VAL A 154 21.53 -5.21 7.56
N ALA A 155 20.93 -4.20 6.91
CA ALA A 155 21.67 -3.20 6.16
C ALA A 155 22.66 -2.44 7.06
N VAL A 156 22.25 -2.04 8.26
CA VAL A 156 23.13 -1.37 9.23
C VAL A 156 24.30 -2.27 9.64
N LEU A 157 24.04 -3.54 9.94
CA LEU A 157 25.09 -4.50 10.30
C LEU A 157 26.08 -4.74 9.14
N VAL A 158 25.59 -4.93 7.92
CA VAL A 158 26.42 -5.17 6.74
C VAL A 158 27.22 -3.93 6.36
N ALA A 159 26.61 -2.73 6.38
CA ALA A 159 27.28 -1.48 6.07
C ALA A 159 28.49 -1.25 6.98
N SER A 160 28.35 -1.50 8.29
CA SER A 160 29.46 -1.35 9.24
C SER A 160 30.64 -2.29 8.93
N ARG A 161 30.36 -3.54 8.54
CA ARG A 161 31.36 -4.55 8.15
C ARG A 161 32.04 -4.16 6.83
N PHE A 162 31.24 -3.70 5.86
CA PHE A 162 31.71 -3.27 4.56
C PHE A 162 32.65 -2.06 4.66
N LEU A 163 32.27 -1.03 5.43
CA LEU A 163 33.10 0.15 5.66
C LEU A 163 34.43 -0.19 6.34
N ARG A 164 34.43 -1.10 7.33
CA ARG A 164 35.67 -1.58 7.96
C ARG A 164 36.56 -2.35 6.98
N ALA A 165 35.97 -3.17 6.11
CA ALA A 165 36.71 -3.89 5.08
C ALA A 165 37.35 -2.93 4.07
N LEU A 166 36.61 -1.90 3.65
CA LEU A 166 37.11 -0.82 2.79
C LEU A 166 38.28 -0.07 3.43
N GLN A 167 38.16 0.31 4.70
CA GLN A 167 39.26 0.94 5.44
C GLN A 167 40.50 0.04 5.51
N GLY A 168 40.32 -1.26 5.75
CA GLY A 168 41.41 -2.22 5.74
C GLY A 168 42.08 -2.37 4.36
N PHE A 169 41.30 -2.31 3.29
CA PHE A 169 41.80 -2.38 1.92
C PHE A 169 42.60 -1.12 1.54
N VAL A 170 42.06 0.06 1.84
CA VAL A 170 42.76 1.34 1.61
C VAL A 170 44.09 1.36 2.35
N ARG A 171 44.11 0.95 3.63
CA ARG A 171 45.35 0.92 4.42
C ARG A 171 46.42 -0.01 3.83
N ARG A 172 46.03 -1.14 3.23
CA ARG A 172 46.97 -2.04 2.55
C ARG A 172 47.58 -1.42 1.31
N ILE A 173 46.78 -0.69 0.53
CA ILE A 173 47.28 0.02 -0.66
C ILE A 173 48.30 1.09 -0.24
N ASP A 174 47.99 1.88 0.79
CA ASP A 174 48.94 2.88 1.32
C ASP A 174 50.24 2.23 1.82
N GLU A 175 50.14 1.09 2.53
CA GLU A 175 51.31 0.34 3.02
C GLU A 175 52.16 -0.29 1.89
N GLU A 176 51.55 -0.66 0.76
CA GLU A 176 52.26 -1.16 -0.43
C GLU A 176 52.93 -0.02 -1.23
N GLU A 177 52.29 1.15 -1.31
CA GLU A 177 52.84 2.33 -1.98
C GLU A 177 54.04 2.92 -1.22
N LEU A 178 54.00 2.91 0.12
CA LEU A 178 55.12 3.28 1.00
C LEU A 178 56.29 2.28 0.97
N LYS A 179 56.08 1.05 0.48
CA LYS A 179 57.13 0.04 0.29
C LYS A 179 57.69 0.01 -1.15
N GLY A 180 57.41 1.04 -1.95
CA GLY A 180 58.08 1.29 -3.24
C GLY A 180 59.62 1.31 -3.12
N PRO A 181 60.35 1.11 -4.22
CA PRO A 181 61.52 0.23 -4.31
C PRO A 181 62.80 0.80 -3.68
N GLU A 182 62.95 0.74 -2.36
CA GLU A 182 64.24 0.96 -1.68
C GLU A 182 65.03 -0.34 -1.46
N GLY A 183 64.99 -1.27 -2.42
CA GLY A 183 65.67 -2.56 -2.32
C GLY A 183 66.59 -2.94 -3.49
N SER A 184 66.80 -2.09 -4.49
CA SER A 184 67.65 -2.42 -5.65
C SER A 184 68.83 -1.47 -5.86
N LYS A 185 69.40 -0.96 -4.77
CA LYS A 185 70.74 -0.39 -4.75
C LYS A 185 71.41 -0.91 -3.50
N ASP A 186 72.06 -2.06 -3.62
CA ASP A 186 73.49 -2.15 -3.39
C ASP A 186 73.95 -3.59 -3.62
N GLU A 187 75.09 -3.69 -4.32
CA GLU A 187 75.94 -4.85 -4.65
C GLU A 187 75.62 -5.68 -5.90
#